data_AF-A0A815SJX7-F1
#
_entry.id   AF-A0A815SJX7-F1
#
_cell.length_a   1.000
_cell.length_b   1.000
_cell.length_c   1.000
_cell.angle_alpha   90.00
_cell.angle_beta   90.00
_cell.angle_gamma   90.00
#
_symmetry.space_group_name_H-M   'P 1'
#
loop_
_entity.id
_entity.type
_entity.pdbx_description
1 polymer ?
#
loop_
_entity_poly.entity_id
_entity_poly.type
_entity_poly.pdbx_seq_one_letter_code
_entity_poly.pdbx_strand_id
1 'polypeptide(L)'
;MTSTENNTNHVSENTLVEENGPHDEVYDNQFPENVHIMKTNNQLRELHTLLRDRTTCRSDFKFYADRLIRLTVEAALDQLPYVPCSVITPTGNCFEGLRHEKGMLCVSLMRSGEAMEKGIRECCRSIRIGKILINEGHVIYAKLPSDIHRRRLLVAYPVITTGSTVLTGLQVLLKEYQ
;
A
#
# COMPACT_ATOMS: atom_id res chain seq x y z
N MET A 1 15.63 -69.03 32.50
CA MET A 1 15.86 -69.69 31.19
C MET A 1 14.70 -69.27 30.31
N THR A 2 14.77 -68.33 29.40
CA THR A 2 15.86 -67.77 28.58
C THR A 2 15.65 -66.26 28.44
N SER A 3 16.76 -65.53 28.37
CA SER A 3 16.84 -64.09 28.19
C SER A 3 17.57 -63.80 26.87
N THR A 4 17.13 -62.72 26.21
CA THR A 4 17.90 -61.77 25.38
C THR A 4 18.47 -62.22 24.03
N GLU A 5 18.11 -61.49 22.96
CA GLU A 5 18.99 -60.61 22.14
C GLU A 5 18.20 -60.11 20.90
N ASN A 6 17.85 -58.82 20.86
CA ASN A 6 18.52 -57.72 20.13
C ASN A 6 18.44 -57.85 18.60
N ASN A 7 17.86 -56.88 17.88
CA ASN A 7 18.60 -55.72 17.37
C ASN A 7 17.76 -54.77 16.47
N THR A 8 18.02 -53.47 16.66
CA THR A 8 18.06 -52.35 15.67
C THR A 8 16.89 -51.99 14.74
N ASN A 9 16.35 -50.78 15.00
CA ASN A 9 16.20 -49.63 14.10
C ASN A 9 16.03 -49.87 12.59
N HIS A 10 14.88 -49.44 12.06
CA HIS A 10 14.85 -48.73 10.79
C HIS A 10 13.90 -47.53 10.87
N VAL A 11 14.48 -46.38 10.54
CA VAL A 11 13.83 -45.08 10.32
C VAL A 11 13.03 -45.15 9.02
N SER A 12 11.81 -44.63 9.06
CA SER A 12 11.12 -43.97 7.95
C SER A 12 10.27 -42.88 8.60
N GLU A 13 10.78 -41.67 8.81
CA GLU A 13 10.70 -40.59 7.82
C GLU A 13 9.41 -40.68 7.00
N ASN A 14 8.34 -40.05 7.50
CA ASN A 14 7.18 -39.76 6.69
C ASN A 14 6.88 -38.26 6.80
N THR A 15 7.49 -37.58 5.83
CA THR A 15 6.87 -36.56 4.99
C THR A 15 6.63 -35.23 5.66
N LEU A 16 7.69 -34.40 5.58
CA LEU A 16 7.56 -32.99 5.26
C LEU A 16 6.48 -32.82 4.18
N VAL A 17 5.34 -32.25 4.55
CA VAL A 17 4.43 -31.67 3.55
C VAL A 17 5.11 -30.40 3.07
N GLU A 18 6.07 -30.56 2.17
CA GLU A 18 6.42 -29.53 1.22
C GLU A 18 5.28 -29.44 0.20
N GLU A 19 4.44 -28.43 0.33
CA GLU A 19 3.80 -27.84 -0.84
C GLU A 19 4.12 -26.34 -0.88
N ASN A 20 5.37 -26.06 -1.28
CA ASN A 20 5.69 -24.82 -1.95
C ASN A 20 5.42 -25.02 -3.45
N GLY A 21 4.29 -24.50 -3.94
CA GLY A 21 3.88 -24.47 -5.35
C GLY A 21 2.82 -23.39 -5.61
N PRO A 22 2.75 -22.78 -6.79
CA PRO A 22 2.57 -21.34 -6.96
C PRO A 22 1.11 -20.89 -6.85
N HIS A 23 0.79 -20.06 -5.87
CA HIS A 23 -0.40 -19.20 -5.93
C HIS A 23 -0.04 -17.77 -6.40
N ASP A 24 0.94 -17.69 -7.30
CA ASP A 24 1.02 -16.60 -8.28
C ASP A 24 0.05 -16.93 -9.43
N GLU A 25 -1.23 -17.16 -9.13
CA GLU A 25 -2.26 -17.35 -10.15
C GLU A 25 -2.73 -15.98 -10.65
N VAL A 26 -2.03 -15.50 -11.68
CA VAL A 26 -2.56 -14.82 -12.88
C VAL A 26 -3.67 -13.79 -12.64
N TYR A 27 -3.28 -12.54 -12.32
CA TYR A 27 -4.11 -11.35 -12.59
C TYR A 27 -3.74 -10.64 -13.89
N ASP A 28 -2.87 -11.25 -14.70
CA ASP A 28 -2.06 -10.54 -15.70
C ASP A 28 -2.80 -10.10 -16.97
N ASN A 29 -4.14 -10.19 -17.02
CA ASN A 29 -4.92 -9.82 -18.23
C ASN A 29 -6.32 -9.24 -17.99
N GLN A 30 -6.67 -8.76 -16.78
CA GLN A 30 -8.03 -8.21 -16.52
C GLN A 30 -8.10 -6.75 -16.12
N PHE A 31 -6.99 -6.08 -15.89
CA PHE A 31 -7.00 -4.69 -15.45
C PHE A 31 -6.44 -3.75 -16.52
N PRO A 32 -6.98 -2.53 -16.63
CA PRO A 32 -6.41 -1.48 -17.48
C PRO A 32 -4.93 -1.19 -17.15
N GLU A 33 -4.16 -0.72 -18.12
CA GLU A 33 -2.72 -0.40 -17.95
C GLU A 33 -2.42 0.58 -16.81
N ASN A 34 -3.38 1.44 -16.46
CA ASN A 34 -3.27 2.42 -15.39
C ASN A 34 -3.63 1.86 -13.99
N VAL A 35 -3.87 0.55 -13.87
CA VAL A 35 -4.12 -0.13 -12.59
C VAL A 35 -2.88 -0.96 -12.24
N HIS A 36 -2.19 -0.54 -11.18
CA HIS A 36 -1.05 -1.29 -10.66
C HIS A 36 -1.48 -2.14 -9.46
N ILE A 37 -1.28 -3.45 -9.56
CA ILE A 37 -1.54 -4.40 -8.47
C ILE A 37 -0.22 -4.65 -7.73
N MET A 38 -0.20 -4.33 -6.43
CA MET A 38 0.94 -4.67 -5.57
C MET A 38 1.14 -6.19 -5.51
N LYS A 39 2.38 -6.65 -5.69
CA LYS A 39 2.73 -8.06 -5.58
C LYS A 39 2.24 -8.64 -4.25
N THR A 40 1.37 -9.65 -4.31
CA THR A 40 0.82 -10.29 -3.11
C THR A 40 1.81 -11.32 -2.57
N ASN A 41 2.21 -11.16 -1.31
CA ASN A 41 3.04 -12.14 -0.60
C ASN A 41 2.27 -12.71 0.62
N ASN A 42 2.85 -13.69 1.31
CA ASN A 42 2.22 -14.32 2.48
C ASN A 42 1.88 -13.30 3.58
N GLN A 43 2.70 -12.26 3.74
CA GLN A 43 2.45 -11.20 4.72
C GLN A 43 1.21 -10.36 4.36
N LEU A 44 1.04 -9.97 3.10
CA LEU A 44 -0.14 -9.25 2.64
C LEU A 44 -1.39 -10.11 2.74
N ARG A 45 -1.27 -11.41 2.44
CA ARG A 45 -2.37 -12.37 2.61
C ARG A 45 -2.80 -12.46 4.07
N GLU A 46 -1.86 -12.55 5.02
CA GLU A 46 -2.16 -12.53 6.46
C GLU A 46 -2.88 -11.24 6.87
N LEU A 47 -2.37 -10.07 6.47
CA LEU A 47 -3.00 -8.78 6.76
C LEU A 47 -4.44 -8.71 6.21
N HIS A 48 -4.65 -9.21 4.99
CA HIS A 48 -5.99 -9.30 4.41
C HIS A 48 -6.91 -10.25 5.17
N THR A 49 -6.41 -11.41 5.61
CA THR A 49 -7.18 -12.36 6.41
C THR A 49 -7.65 -11.71 7.71
N LEU A 50 -6.73 -11.07 8.45
CA LEU A 50 -7.04 -10.40 9.72
C LEU A 50 -8.02 -9.23 9.54
N LEU A 51 -7.86 -8.43 8.49
CA LEU A 51 -8.77 -7.32 8.20
C LEU A 51 -10.17 -7.76 7.75
N ARG A 52 -10.31 -8.97 7.20
CA ARG A 52 -11.59 -9.52 6.73
C ARG A 52 -12.28 -10.42 7.76
N ASP A 53 -11.56 -10.89 8.77
CA ASP A 53 -12.15 -11.68 9.85
C ASP A 53 -13.10 -10.82 10.69
N ARG A 54 -14.37 -11.22 10.72
CA ARG A 54 -15.43 -10.56 11.51
C ARG A 54 -15.15 -10.54 13.01
N THR A 55 -14.28 -11.42 13.50
CA THR A 55 -13.96 -11.55 14.92
C THR A 55 -12.79 -10.68 15.35
N THR A 56 -12.07 -10.06 14.40
CA THR A 56 -10.97 -9.14 14.67
C THR A 56 -11.46 -7.93 15.46
N CYS A 57 -10.81 -7.67 16.60
CA CYS A 57 -11.17 -6.56 17.46
C CYS A 57 -10.74 -5.21 16.85
N ARG A 58 -11.33 -4.11 17.34
CA ARG A 58 -11.08 -2.76 16.78
C ARG A 58 -9.62 -2.32 16.84
N SER A 59 -8.90 -2.61 17.92
CA SER A 59 -7.48 -2.24 18.06
C SER A 59 -6.61 -2.96 17.05
N ASP A 60 -6.86 -4.25 16.87
CA ASP A 60 -6.13 -5.10 15.94
C ASP A 60 -6.44 -4.71 14.50
N PHE A 61 -7.72 -4.47 14.18
CA PHE A 61 -8.12 -3.95 12.87
C PHE A 61 -7.36 -2.66 12.53
N LYS A 62 -7.33 -1.70 13.46
CA LYS A 62 -6.59 -0.45 13.25
C LYS A 62 -5.09 -0.71 13.05
N PHE A 63 -4.49 -1.57 13.86
CA PHE A 63 -3.07 -1.88 13.78
C PHE A 63 -2.70 -2.53 12.42
N TYR A 64 -3.47 -3.54 11.99
CA TYR A 64 -3.23 -4.21 10.71
C TYR A 64 -3.58 -3.33 9.51
N ALA A 65 -4.59 -2.46 9.62
CA ALA A 65 -4.95 -1.50 8.58
C ALA A 65 -3.83 -0.47 8.39
N ASP A 66 -3.29 0.09 9.49
CA ASP A 66 -2.15 1.00 9.45
C ASP A 66 -0.92 0.33 8.78
N ARG A 67 -0.66 -0.95 9.08
CA ARG A 67 0.42 -1.73 8.43
C ARG A 67 0.18 -1.92 6.93
N LEU A 68 -1.03 -2.29 6.52
CA LEU A 68 -1.35 -2.47 5.11
C LEU A 68 -1.25 -1.14 4.35
N ILE A 69 -1.78 -0.06 4.92
CA ILE A 69 -1.71 1.29 4.35
C ILE A 69 -0.25 1.70 4.14
N ARG A 70 0.65 1.44 5.09
CA ARG A 70 2.09 1.71 4.95
C ARG A 70 2.66 1.05 3.71
N LEU A 71 2.40 -0.25 3.53
CA LEU A 71 2.88 -1.02 2.38
C LEU A 71 2.30 -0.48 1.07
N THR A 72 1.00 -0.18 1.03
CA THR A 72 0.34 0.39 -0.14
C THR A 72 0.89 1.77 -0.51
N VAL A 73 1.19 2.62 0.48
CA VAL A 73 1.77 3.94 0.23
C VAL A 73 3.18 3.82 -0.34
N GLU A 74 4.04 2.96 0.20
CA GLU A 74 5.39 2.74 -0.35
C GLU A 74 5.33 2.23 -1.80
N ALA A 75 4.45 1.26 -2.07
CA ALA A 75 4.24 0.76 -3.43
C ALA A 75 3.72 1.85 -4.39
N ALA A 76 2.86 2.76 -3.91
CA ALA A 76 2.37 3.88 -4.71
C ALA A 76 3.44 4.94 -4.97
N LEU A 77 4.36 5.16 -4.02
CA LEU A 77 5.48 6.10 -4.18
C LEU A 77 6.49 5.63 -5.23
N ASP A 78 6.68 4.31 -5.37
CA ASP A 78 7.53 3.69 -6.38
C ASP A 78 7.06 3.96 -7.82
N GLN A 79 5.77 4.26 -8.01
CA GLN A 79 5.19 4.61 -9.31
C GLN A 79 5.41 6.09 -9.71
N LEU A 80 6.06 6.89 -8.85
CA LEU A 80 6.29 8.30 -9.10
C LEU A 80 7.62 8.55 -9.83
N PRO A 81 7.76 9.68 -10.54
CA PRO A 81 9.01 10.00 -11.22
C PRO A 81 10.18 10.21 -10.23
N TYR A 82 11.31 9.59 -10.56
CA TYR A 82 12.59 9.77 -9.89
C TYR A 82 13.59 10.43 -10.81
N VAL A 83 14.52 11.18 -10.23
CA VAL A 83 15.63 11.82 -10.91
C VAL A 83 16.95 11.21 -10.41
N PRO A 84 17.87 10.83 -11.30
CA PRO A 84 19.21 10.39 -10.90
C PRO A 84 19.91 11.42 -10.02
N CYS A 85 20.61 10.95 -9.00
CA CYS A 85 21.46 11.79 -8.18
C CYS A 85 22.67 11.02 -7.66
N SER A 86 23.83 11.67 -7.70
CA SER A 86 25.05 11.14 -7.13
C SER A 86 25.29 11.74 -5.75
N VAL A 87 25.67 10.92 -4.78
CA VAL A 87 26.03 11.36 -3.42
C VAL A 87 27.38 10.77 -3.02
N ILE A 88 28.10 11.48 -2.16
CA ILE A 88 29.33 10.96 -1.55
C ILE A 88 28.95 10.29 -0.23
N THR A 89 29.28 9.00 -0.09
CA THR A 89 29.05 8.22 1.13
C THR A 89 29.98 8.70 2.26
N PRO A 90 29.68 8.39 3.53
CA PRO A 90 30.58 8.69 4.65
C PRO A 90 31.98 8.07 4.51
N THR A 91 32.14 7.04 3.68
CA THR A 91 33.44 6.41 3.36
C THR A 91 34.19 7.11 2.22
N GLY A 92 33.64 8.20 1.67
CA GLY A 92 34.25 8.96 0.56
C GLY A 92 33.96 8.41 -0.85
N ASN A 93 33.13 7.36 -0.97
CA ASN A 93 32.83 6.76 -2.26
C ASN A 93 31.62 7.43 -2.92
N CYS A 94 31.61 7.45 -4.26
CA CYS A 94 30.48 7.91 -5.05
C CYS A 94 29.37 6.84 -5.07
N PHE A 95 28.13 7.22 -4.79
CA PHE A 95 26.94 6.37 -4.91
C PHE A 95 25.94 6.99 -5.87
N GLU A 96 25.67 6.29 -6.97
CA GLU A 96 24.66 6.66 -7.97
C GLU A 96 23.29 6.18 -7.51
N GLY A 97 22.51 7.11 -6.97
CA GLY A 97 21.18 6.86 -6.43
C GLY A 97 20.08 7.56 -7.22
N LEU A 98 18.88 7.52 -6.64
CA LEU A 98 17.68 8.17 -7.15
C LEU A 98 17.08 9.08 -6.08
N ARG A 99 16.41 10.13 -6.52
CA ARG A 99 15.64 11.03 -5.66
C ARG A 99 14.29 11.32 -6.28
N HIS A 100 13.24 11.30 -5.46
CA HIS A 100 11.91 11.71 -5.89
C HIS A 100 11.87 13.12 -6.45
N GLU A 101 11.04 13.32 -7.48
CA GLU A 101 10.70 14.66 -7.94
C GLU A 101 10.01 15.48 -6.83
N LYS A 102 10.39 16.75 -6.68
CA LYS A 102 9.77 17.64 -5.69
C LYS A 102 8.38 18.05 -6.14
N GLY A 103 7.53 18.44 -5.19
CA GLY A 103 6.22 19.03 -5.51
C GLY A 103 5.05 18.07 -5.42
N MET A 104 5.17 17.00 -4.64
CA MET A 104 4.03 16.13 -4.35
C MET A 104 3.06 16.75 -3.34
N LEU A 105 1.79 16.40 -3.46
CA LEU A 105 0.69 16.79 -2.59
C LEU A 105 -0.27 15.60 -2.45
N CYS A 106 -0.81 15.38 -1.26
CA CYS A 106 -1.85 14.38 -1.06
C CYS A 106 -3.22 15.06 -0.99
N VAL A 107 -4.25 14.48 -1.58
CA VAL A 107 -5.64 14.86 -1.39
C VAL A 107 -6.38 13.70 -0.73
N SER A 108 -6.90 13.94 0.47
CA SER A 108 -7.70 12.97 1.20
C SER A 108 -9.17 13.14 0.87
N LEU A 109 -9.80 12.09 0.33
CA LEU A 109 -11.25 12.08 0.12
C LEU A 109 -11.93 11.63 1.42
N MET A 110 -12.54 12.59 2.10
CA MET A 110 -13.12 12.40 3.43
C MET A 110 -14.42 11.59 3.35
N ARG A 111 -14.74 10.78 4.37
CA ARG A 111 -13.96 10.57 5.61
C ARG A 111 -12.89 9.49 5.49
N SER A 112 -13.12 8.45 4.68
CA SER A 112 -12.29 7.24 4.65
C SER A 112 -10.83 7.51 4.25
N GLY A 113 -10.58 8.47 3.36
CA GLY A 113 -9.24 8.86 2.96
C GLY A 113 -8.38 9.36 4.13
N GLU A 114 -8.98 9.84 5.22
CA GLU A 114 -8.24 10.37 6.37
C GLU A 114 -7.47 9.27 7.10
N ALA A 115 -7.96 8.02 7.03
CA ALA A 115 -7.29 6.86 7.62
C ALA A 115 -5.89 6.64 7.00
N MET A 116 -5.69 7.04 5.74
CA MET A 116 -4.42 6.87 5.05
C MET A 116 -3.42 7.99 5.35
N GLU A 117 -3.84 9.12 5.91
CA GLU A 117 -2.94 10.28 6.05
C GLU A 117 -1.77 10.01 6.99
N LYS A 118 -1.97 9.21 8.04
CA LYS A 118 -0.87 8.76 8.92
C LYS A 118 0.13 7.93 8.12
N GLY A 119 -0.38 6.97 7.35
CA GLY A 119 0.35 6.25 6.30
C GLY A 119 1.25 7.17 5.49
N ILE A 120 0.64 8.16 4.86
CA ILE A 120 1.37 9.05 3.95
C ILE A 120 2.40 9.92 4.70
N ARG A 121 2.09 10.44 5.88
CA ARG A 121 3.01 11.31 6.64
C ARG A 121 4.27 10.59 7.17
N GLU A 122 4.19 9.32 7.55
CA GLU A 122 5.40 8.61 8.00
C GLU A 122 6.31 8.21 6.82
N CYS A 123 5.80 8.15 5.57
CA CYS A 123 6.63 7.95 4.36
C CYS A 123 7.16 9.30 3.83
N CYS A 124 6.34 10.35 3.91
CA CYS A 124 6.61 11.66 3.33
C CYS A 124 6.45 12.76 4.38
N ARG A 125 7.51 13.01 5.16
CA ARG A 125 7.50 13.88 6.36
C ARG A 125 6.92 15.29 6.14
N SER A 126 7.07 15.86 4.95
CA SER A 126 6.65 17.24 4.65
C SER A 126 5.60 17.33 3.55
N ILE A 127 4.82 16.27 3.32
CA ILE A 127 3.74 16.31 2.32
C ILE A 127 2.61 17.21 2.80
N ARG A 128 2.12 18.07 1.91
CA ARG A 128 0.91 18.87 2.18
C ARG A 128 -0.32 18.03 1.85
N ILE A 129 -1.33 18.10 2.71
CA ILE A 129 -2.57 17.33 2.55
C ILE A 129 -3.74 18.29 2.36
N GLY A 130 -4.34 18.25 1.17
CA GLY A 130 -5.65 18.84 0.91
C GLY A 130 -6.77 17.86 1.28
N LYS A 131 -7.97 18.37 1.52
CA LYS A 131 -9.13 17.54 1.87
C LYS A 131 -10.34 17.90 1.02
N ILE A 132 -11.09 16.89 0.62
CA ILE A 132 -12.38 17.04 -0.07
C ILE A 132 -13.40 16.16 0.64
N LEU A 133 -14.51 16.75 1.08
CA LEU A 133 -15.65 16.04 1.63
C LEU A 133 -16.72 15.91 0.55
N ILE A 134 -17.11 14.68 0.29
CA ILE A 134 -18.14 14.33 -0.70
C ILE A 134 -19.24 13.58 0.02
N ASN A 135 -20.48 13.98 -0.23
CA ASN A 135 -21.66 13.29 0.28
C ASN A 135 -22.67 13.16 -0.84
N GLU A 136 -23.19 11.95 -1.06
CA GLU A 136 -24.23 11.68 -2.06
C GLU A 136 -23.90 12.27 -3.46
N GLY A 137 -22.63 12.16 -3.87
CA GLY A 137 -22.15 12.66 -5.17
C GLY A 137 -21.91 14.18 -5.25
N HIS A 138 -22.08 14.91 -4.14
CA HIS A 138 -21.89 16.35 -4.10
C HIS A 138 -20.72 16.74 -3.19
N VAL A 139 -20.02 17.80 -3.56
CA VAL A 139 -18.89 18.34 -2.80
C VAL A 139 -19.44 19.26 -1.72
N ILE A 140 -19.29 18.85 -0.46
CA ILE A 140 -19.71 19.67 0.69
C ILE A 140 -18.58 20.62 1.09
N TYR A 141 -17.33 20.17 0.97
CA TYR A 141 -16.18 20.92 1.42
C TYR A 141 -14.96 20.58 0.57
N ALA A 142 -14.18 21.58 0.21
CA ALA A 142 -12.88 21.40 -0.40
C ALA A 142 -11.92 22.44 0.18
N LYS A 143 -10.78 21.96 0.70
CA LYS A 143 -9.67 22.82 1.10
C LYS A 143 -8.39 22.26 0.54
N LEU A 144 -7.93 22.91 -0.51
CA LEU A 144 -6.77 22.52 -1.29
C LEU A 144 -5.69 23.61 -1.17
N PRO A 145 -4.40 23.24 -1.14
CA PRO A 145 -3.30 24.21 -1.25
C PRO A 145 -3.38 25.00 -2.56
N SER A 146 -3.07 26.30 -2.52
CA SER A 146 -3.25 27.25 -3.65
C SER A 146 -2.39 26.93 -4.89
N ASP A 147 -1.30 26.22 -4.71
CA ASP A 147 -0.36 25.80 -5.76
C ASP A 147 -0.58 24.35 -6.22
N ILE A 148 -1.81 23.82 -6.07
CA ILE A 148 -2.16 22.45 -6.48
C ILE A 148 -1.93 22.19 -7.97
N HIS A 149 -2.22 23.18 -8.83
CA HIS A 149 -2.09 23.12 -10.29
C HIS A 149 -0.64 22.84 -10.78
N ARG A 150 0.38 23.10 -9.95
CA ARG A 150 1.81 22.88 -10.28
C ARG A 150 2.37 21.60 -9.67
N ARG A 151 1.54 20.77 -9.05
CA ARG A 151 1.98 19.65 -8.22
C ARG A 151 1.50 18.32 -8.74
N ARG A 152 2.18 17.25 -8.30
CA ARG A 152 1.73 15.86 -8.49
C ARG A 152 0.80 15.48 -7.34
N LEU A 153 -0.36 14.90 -7.64
CA LEU A 153 -1.30 14.47 -6.60
C LEU A 153 -1.21 12.98 -6.32
N LEU A 154 -1.25 12.66 -5.03
CA LEU A 154 -1.69 11.37 -4.52
C LEU A 154 -3.10 11.53 -3.99
N VAL A 155 -4.08 10.81 -4.56
CA VAL A 155 -5.45 10.80 -4.04
C VAL A 155 -5.61 9.60 -3.10
N ALA A 156 -5.96 9.87 -1.85
CA ALA A 156 -6.07 8.84 -0.81
C ALA A 156 -7.53 8.46 -0.56
N TYR A 157 -7.87 7.19 -0.85
CA TYR A 157 -9.16 6.59 -0.54
C TYR A 157 -9.02 5.05 -0.44
N PRO A 158 -9.18 4.44 0.75
CA PRO A 158 -8.75 3.06 0.99
C PRO A 158 -9.69 1.98 0.43
N VAL A 159 -10.95 2.31 0.14
CA VAL A 159 -11.95 1.33 -0.31
C VAL A 159 -12.74 1.92 -1.47
N ILE A 160 -12.68 1.28 -2.63
CA ILE A 160 -13.43 1.69 -3.82
C ILE A 160 -14.54 0.65 -4.06
N THR A 161 -15.79 1.10 -4.05
CA THR A 161 -16.97 0.26 -4.37
C THR A 161 -17.50 0.59 -5.76
N THR A 162 -18.35 1.63 -5.87
CA THR A 162 -18.86 2.14 -7.15
C THR A 162 -17.90 3.13 -7.81
N GLY A 163 -16.93 3.67 -7.05
CA GLY A 163 -16.00 4.70 -7.51
C GLY A 163 -16.59 6.11 -7.59
N SER A 164 -17.88 6.32 -7.31
CA SER A 164 -18.55 7.62 -7.46
C SER A 164 -17.90 8.74 -6.63
N THR A 165 -17.50 8.45 -5.39
CA THR A 165 -16.76 9.38 -4.52
C THR A 165 -15.42 9.78 -5.13
N VAL A 166 -14.67 8.81 -5.67
CA VAL A 166 -13.37 9.07 -6.29
C VAL A 166 -13.55 9.89 -7.57
N LEU A 167 -14.51 9.53 -8.42
CA LEU A 167 -14.82 10.26 -9.65
C LEU A 167 -15.23 11.71 -9.38
N THR A 168 -16.10 11.95 -8.39
CA THR A 168 -16.52 13.30 -7.99
C THR A 168 -15.33 14.10 -7.47
N GLY A 169 -14.46 13.48 -6.66
CA GLY A 169 -13.23 14.10 -6.18
C GLY A 169 -12.28 14.48 -7.33
N LEU A 170 -12.09 13.57 -8.28
CA LEU A 170 -11.28 13.83 -9.48
C LEU A 170 -11.85 14.96 -10.34
N GLN A 171 -13.17 15.06 -10.50
CA GLN A 171 -13.81 16.17 -11.23
C GLN A 171 -13.53 17.52 -10.58
N VAL A 172 -13.53 17.62 -9.26
CA VAL A 172 -13.11 18.84 -8.54
C VAL A 172 -11.67 19.16 -8.85
N LEU A 173 -10.79 18.17 -8.70
CA LEU A 173 -9.35 18.36 -8.92
C LEU A 173 -9.08 18.82 -10.36
N LEU A 174 -9.71 18.21 -11.37
CA LEU A 174 -9.56 18.60 -12.76
C LEU A 174 -10.00 20.04 -13.04
N LYS A 175 -11.02 20.56 -12.36
CA LYS A 175 -11.44 21.96 -12.47
C LYS A 175 -10.43 22.92 -11.85
N GLU A 176 -9.76 22.52 -10.77
CA GLU A 176 -8.72 23.30 -10.08
C GLU A 176 -7.33 23.20 -10.76
N TYR A 177 -7.17 22.28 -11.70
CA TYR A 177 -5.95 22.09 -12.50
C TYR A 177 -5.89 22.95 -13.75
N GLN A 178 -7.02 23.53 -14.17
CA GLN A 178 -7.12 24.46 -15.29
C GLN A 178 -6.71 25.87 -14.86
#